data_AF-A0A0V1NH70-F1
#
_entry.id   AF-A0A0V1NH70-F1
#
_cell.length_a   1.000
_cell.length_b   1.000
_cell.length_c   1.000
_cell.angle_alpha   90.00
_cell.angle_beta   90.00
_cell.angle_gamma   90.00
#
_symmetry.space_group_name_H-M   'P 1'
#
loop_
_entity.id
_entity.type
_entity.pdbx_description
1 polymer ?
#
loop_
_entity_poly.entity_id
_entity_poly.type
_entity_poly.pdbx_seq_one_letter_code
_entity_poly.pdbx_strand_id
1 'polypeptide(L)'
;MASRFLTLENAIDYLETLPPEDQINAEVCQLPPCEDGNLTDEEHIEEDDFDEVMPLDVCGEVDVTLDSDRIVNEDDVFLPLSTVAPELISLAPIELFYKIIPKEEMSHFAEMTKRYALQKGVTLSVEEEDIEQFFGLLSGYHSVPSEFMFWSTTTELIKYFHVVDNMRFQEGDKLAKISPMYENMGKRLRQWGILDEALSIDVCMVPYHGHHSCITFIKGKPIRFGFKVWMMTSSSGYPYAMQIYAGVAKVVDIDPLGSMGLSKGSIKA
;
A
#
# COMPACT_ATOMS: atom_id res chain seq x y z
N MET A 1 24.17 -14.76 -8.08
CA MET A 1 24.84 -13.56 -7.59
C MET A 1 24.25 -12.39 -8.37
N ALA A 2 23.32 -11.65 -7.76
CA ALA A 2 22.65 -10.53 -8.43
C ALA A 2 23.63 -9.37 -8.69
N SER A 3 23.51 -8.74 -9.86
CA SER A 3 24.39 -7.64 -10.30
C SER A 3 23.64 -6.32 -10.28
N ARG A 4 24.20 -5.34 -9.57
CA ARG A 4 23.57 -4.02 -9.38
C ARG A 4 24.18 -2.96 -10.29
N PHE A 5 23.31 -2.12 -10.86
CA PHE A 5 23.68 -1.08 -11.81
C PHE A 5 23.03 0.25 -11.42
N LEU A 6 23.75 1.36 -11.61
CA LEU A 6 23.19 2.70 -11.35
C LEU A 6 22.18 3.16 -12.41
N THR A 7 22.19 2.57 -13.61
CA THR A 7 21.31 2.98 -14.72
C THR A 7 20.76 1.76 -15.43
N LEU A 8 19.56 1.92 -16.01
CA LEU A 8 18.94 0.89 -16.84
C LEU A 8 19.78 0.61 -18.11
N GLU A 9 20.43 1.63 -18.67
CA GLU A 9 21.30 1.48 -19.84
C GLU A 9 22.48 0.53 -19.54
N ASN A 10 23.15 0.72 -18.39
CA ASN A 10 24.24 -0.17 -17.98
C ASN A 10 23.75 -1.60 -17.70
N ALA A 11 22.53 -1.76 -17.17
CA ALA A 11 21.92 -3.06 -16.95
C ALA A 11 21.58 -3.76 -18.28
N ILE A 12 21.09 -3.01 -19.28
CA ILE A 12 20.82 -3.53 -20.63
C ILE A 12 22.12 -3.90 -21.34
N ASP A 13 23.13 -3.04 -21.31
CA ASP A 13 24.45 -3.34 -21.88
C ASP A 13 25.04 -4.60 -21.27
N TYR A 14 24.88 -4.79 -19.95
CA TYR A 14 25.28 -6.04 -19.28
C TYR A 14 24.47 -7.24 -19.77
N LEU A 15 23.13 -7.15 -19.87
CA LEU A 15 22.29 -8.22 -20.39
C LEU A 15 22.71 -8.63 -21.81
N GLU A 16 23.03 -7.67 -22.68
CA GLU A 16 23.47 -7.94 -24.05
C GLU A 16 24.82 -8.68 -24.12
N THR A 17 25.63 -8.63 -23.06
CA THR A 17 26.88 -9.42 -22.96
C THR A 17 26.68 -10.87 -22.53
N LEU A 18 25.49 -11.23 -22.03
CA LEU A 18 25.18 -12.57 -21.55
C LEU A 18 24.85 -13.54 -22.71
N PRO A 19 25.00 -14.85 -22.51
CA PRO A 19 24.50 -15.86 -23.44
C PRO A 19 22.98 -15.71 -23.69
N PRO A 20 22.46 -16.07 -24.88
CA PRO A 20 21.04 -15.92 -25.21
C PRO A 20 20.09 -16.64 -24.24
N GLU A 21 20.53 -17.76 -23.66
CA GLU A 21 19.79 -18.52 -22.65
C GLU A 21 19.67 -17.79 -21.31
N ASP A 22 20.65 -16.99 -20.92
CA ASP A 22 20.62 -16.18 -19.71
C ASP A 22 19.90 -14.84 -19.93
N GLN A 23 19.93 -14.31 -21.16
CA GLN A 23 19.19 -13.09 -21.53
C GLN A 23 17.67 -13.25 -21.40
N ILE A 24 17.15 -14.41 -21.81
CA ILE A 24 15.70 -14.71 -21.75
C ILE A 24 15.24 -14.91 -20.30
N ASN A 25 16.15 -15.34 -19.42
CA ASN A 25 15.87 -15.76 -18.05
C ASN A 25 16.40 -14.76 -17.00
N ALA A 26 16.67 -13.52 -17.43
CA ALA A 26 17.11 -12.46 -16.54
C ALA A 26 15.93 -11.63 -16.02
N GLU A 27 15.85 -11.46 -14.71
CA GLU A 27 14.88 -10.58 -14.06
C GLU A 27 15.55 -9.23 -13.74
N VAL A 28 14.89 -8.13 -14.08
CA VAL A 28 15.37 -6.77 -13.84
C VAL A 28 14.43 -6.09 -12.84
N CYS A 29 14.93 -5.79 -11.65
CA CYS A 29 14.19 -5.05 -10.62
C CYS A 29 14.76 -3.65 -10.43
N GLN A 30 13.92 -2.64 -10.49
CA GLN A 30 14.28 -1.29 -10.05
C GLN A 30 14.11 -1.19 -8.53
N LEU A 31 15.22 -0.95 -7.82
CA LEU A 31 15.18 -0.75 -6.38
C LEU A 31 14.81 0.70 -6.06
N PRO A 32 14.17 0.97 -4.90
CA PRO A 32 14.03 2.34 -4.42
C PRO A 32 15.41 2.98 -4.22
N PRO A 33 15.54 4.31 -4.37
CA PRO A 33 16.79 5.00 -4.08
C PRO A 33 17.22 4.75 -2.64
N CYS A 34 18.53 4.58 -2.42
CA CYS A 34 19.06 4.66 -1.07
C CYS A 34 18.66 6.01 -0.47
N GLU A 35 18.20 6.01 0.77
CA GLU A 35 17.76 7.22 1.44
C GLU A 35 18.93 8.20 1.57
N ASP A 36 18.97 9.18 0.67
CA ASP A 36 19.80 10.35 0.86
C ASP A 36 19.30 11.04 2.14
N GLY A 37 20.16 11.12 3.16
CA GLY A 37 19.87 11.76 4.45
C GLY A 37 19.58 13.27 4.38
N ASN A 38 19.25 13.79 3.20
CA ASN A 38 18.90 15.17 2.89
C ASN A 38 17.38 15.42 2.82
N LEU A 39 16.53 14.44 3.15
CA LEU A 39 15.12 14.70 3.45
C LEU A 39 15.01 15.34 4.84
N THR A 40 15.24 16.65 4.90
CA THR A 40 15.11 17.42 6.13
C THR A 40 13.64 17.55 6.51
N ASP A 41 13.32 17.29 7.77
CA ASP A 41 12.02 17.38 8.42
C ASP A 41 11.67 18.81 8.88
N GLU A 42 12.25 19.84 8.24
CA GLU A 42 12.06 21.22 8.68
C GLU A 42 10.62 21.70 8.48
N GLU A 43 9.93 21.92 9.60
CA GLU A 43 8.51 22.34 9.65
C GLU A 43 8.26 23.81 9.27
N HIS A 44 9.25 24.53 8.71
CA HIS A 44 9.08 25.92 8.25
C HIS A 44 9.89 26.17 6.97
N ILE A 45 9.38 25.68 5.84
CA ILE A 45 9.93 26.04 4.53
C ILE A 45 9.25 27.35 4.12
N GLU A 46 9.99 28.47 4.14
CA GLU A 46 9.55 29.71 3.49
C GLU A 46 9.41 29.45 1.99
N GLU A 47 8.23 29.72 1.42
CA GLU A 47 7.90 29.44 0.01
C GLU A 47 8.83 30.14 -1.00
N ASP A 48 9.65 31.10 -0.56
CA ASP A 48 10.57 31.89 -1.37
C ASP A 48 12.04 31.39 -1.32
N ASP A 49 12.38 30.43 -0.45
CA ASP A 49 13.76 29.95 -0.23
C ASP A 49 14.08 28.67 -1.03
N PHE A 50 13.43 28.48 -2.19
CA PHE A 50 13.71 27.37 -3.12
C PHE A 50 15.03 27.58 -3.88
N ASP A 51 16.15 27.63 -3.18
CA ASP A 51 17.44 27.35 -3.79
C ASP A 51 17.54 25.83 -4.07
N GLU A 52 17.19 25.48 -5.30
CA GLU A 52 17.74 24.42 -6.17
C GLU A 52 18.12 23.04 -5.60
N VAL A 53 17.62 22.58 -4.44
CA VAL A 53 17.71 21.14 -4.13
C VAL A 53 16.56 20.42 -4.82
N MET A 54 16.79 20.01 -6.07
CA MET A 54 15.93 19.02 -6.72
C MET A 54 16.18 17.66 -6.03
N PRO A 55 15.23 17.10 -5.26
CA PRO A 55 15.28 15.68 -4.97
C PRO A 55 15.19 14.96 -6.31
N LEU A 56 16.22 14.20 -6.66
CA LEU A 56 16.24 13.38 -7.86
C LEU A 56 15.15 12.31 -7.69
N ASP A 57 14.04 12.44 -8.44
CA ASP A 57 13.01 11.39 -8.59
C ASP A 57 13.60 10.28 -9.49
N VAL A 58 14.64 9.63 -8.98
CA VAL A 58 15.33 8.52 -9.64
C VAL A 58 15.00 7.25 -8.88
N CYS A 59 14.70 6.19 -9.63
CA CYS A 59 14.85 4.85 -9.09
C CYS A 59 16.29 4.70 -8.57
N GLY A 60 16.45 3.91 -7.52
CA GLY A 60 17.77 3.54 -7.02
C GLY A 60 18.50 2.65 -8.00
N GLU A 61 19.23 1.68 -7.47
CA GLU A 61 19.96 0.74 -8.32
C GLU A 61 19.01 -0.22 -9.05
N VAL A 62 19.40 -0.60 -10.26
CA VAL A 62 18.77 -1.67 -11.03
C VAL A 62 19.48 -2.97 -10.67
N ASP A 63 18.75 -3.93 -10.12
CA ASP A 63 19.26 -5.26 -9.81
C ASP A 63 18.90 -6.22 -10.94
N VAL A 64 19.90 -6.90 -11.51
CA VAL A 64 19.72 -7.93 -12.53
C VAL A 64 20.06 -9.28 -11.91
N THR A 65 19.08 -10.18 -11.92
CA THR A 65 19.22 -11.53 -11.36
C THR A 65 19.05 -12.56 -12.46
N LEU A 66 19.94 -13.54 -12.53
CA LEU A 66 19.86 -14.64 -13.50
C LEU A 66 19.14 -15.84 -12.86
N ASP A 67 18.30 -16.56 -13.62
CA ASP A 67 17.63 -17.77 -13.11
C ASP A 67 18.59 -18.85 -12.61
N SER A 68 19.80 -18.92 -13.16
CA SER A 68 20.85 -19.86 -12.70
C SER A 68 21.32 -19.58 -11.26
N ASP A 69 20.98 -18.43 -10.70
CA ASP A 69 21.26 -18.03 -9.32
C ASP A 69 20.07 -18.23 -8.37
N ARG A 70 18.89 -18.57 -8.90
CA ARG A 70 17.73 -18.91 -8.09
C ARG A 70 17.88 -20.35 -7.62
N ILE A 71 17.82 -20.56 -6.30
CA ILE A 71 17.48 -21.89 -5.76
C ILE A 71 15.99 -22.08 -6.04
N VAL A 72 15.65 -22.42 -7.28
CA VAL A 72 14.30 -22.85 -7.64
C VAL A 72 14.20 -24.30 -7.19
N ASN A 73 13.31 -24.60 -6.24
CA ASN A 73 12.87 -25.98 -6.14
C ASN A 73 12.08 -26.26 -7.42
N GLU A 74 12.52 -27.23 -8.23
CA GLU A 74 11.84 -27.63 -9.48
C GLU A 74 10.35 -28.02 -9.28
N ASP A 75 9.89 -28.09 -8.03
CA ASP A 75 8.51 -28.41 -7.62
C ASP A 75 7.61 -27.17 -7.36
N ASP A 76 8.09 -25.92 -7.45
CA ASP A 76 7.26 -24.73 -7.26
C ASP A 76 6.39 -24.45 -8.50
N VAL A 77 5.30 -25.21 -8.63
CA VAL A 77 4.30 -25.02 -9.69
C VAL A 77 3.44 -23.79 -9.36
N PHE A 78 3.64 -22.69 -10.09
CA PHE A 78 2.74 -21.53 -10.04
C PHE A 78 1.40 -21.87 -10.68
N LEU A 79 0.36 -21.99 -9.86
CA LEU A 79 -1.00 -22.23 -10.31
C LEU A 79 -1.77 -20.90 -10.45
N PRO A 80 -2.59 -20.72 -11.49
CA PRO A 80 -3.39 -19.52 -11.63
C PRO A 80 -4.44 -19.43 -10.52
N LEU A 81 -4.92 -18.23 -10.21
CA LEU A 81 -5.93 -18.00 -9.17
C LEU A 81 -7.21 -18.80 -9.40
N SER A 82 -7.60 -19.00 -10.66
CA SER A 82 -8.74 -19.85 -11.03
C SER A 82 -8.56 -21.32 -10.63
N THR A 83 -7.33 -21.79 -10.44
CA THR A 83 -7.02 -23.14 -9.96
C THR A 83 -6.86 -23.19 -8.45
N VAL A 84 -6.23 -22.17 -7.84
CA VAL A 84 -6.01 -22.12 -6.39
C VAL A 84 -7.29 -21.81 -5.62
N ALA A 85 -8.15 -20.95 -6.16
CA ALA A 85 -9.39 -20.52 -5.53
C ALA A 85 -10.54 -20.44 -6.57
N PRO A 86 -10.94 -21.57 -7.18
CA PRO A 86 -11.99 -21.62 -8.21
C PRO A 86 -13.34 -21.09 -7.71
N GLU A 87 -13.60 -21.19 -6.40
CA GLU A 87 -14.83 -20.72 -5.77
C GLU A 87 -15.06 -19.22 -5.97
N LEU A 88 -13.98 -18.41 -6.09
CA LEU A 88 -14.07 -16.96 -6.27
C LEU A 88 -14.79 -16.56 -7.55
N ILE A 89 -14.70 -17.37 -8.60
CA ILE A 89 -15.32 -17.10 -9.91
C ILE A 89 -16.85 -17.00 -9.79
N SER A 90 -17.42 -17.76 -8.85
CA SER A 90 -18.87 -17.84 -8.64
C SER A 90 -19.43 -16.81 -7.66
N LEU A 91 -18.56 -16.04 -7.00
CA LEU A 91 -18.95 -15.10 -5.96
C LEU A 91 -19.50 -13.79 -6.56
N ALA A 92 -20.51 -13.23 -5.92
CA ALA A 92 -20.98 -11.89 -6.20
C ALA A 92 -19.91 -10.84 -5.81
N PRO A 93 -19.91 -9.64 -6.41
CA PRO A 93 -18.95 -8.58 -6.08
C PRO A 93 -18.85 -8.26 -4.58
N ILE A 94 -19.96 -8.30 -3.86
CA ILE A 94 -19.98 -8.06 -2.42
C ILE A 94 -19.32 -9.19 -1.62
N GLU A 95 -19.45 -10.44 -2.08
CA GLU A 95 -18.81 -11.59 -1.44
C GLU A 95 -17.29 -11.58 -1.67
N LEU A 96 -16.84 -11.13 -2.84
CA LEU A 96 -15.43 -10.86 -3.12
C LEU A 96 -14.90 -9.73 -2.24
N PHE A 97 -15.67 -8.66 -2.07
CA PHE A 97 -15.33 -7.58 -1.16
C PHE A 97 -15.14 -8.08 0.27
N TYR A 98 -16.01 -8.96 0.77
CA TYR A 98 -15.86 -9.57 2.10
C TYR A 98 -14.63 -10.48 2.24
N LYS A 99 -14.00 -10.93 1.15
CA LYS A 99 -12.68 -11.59 1.24
C LYS A 99 -11.58 -10.62 1.62
N ILE A 100 -11.73 -9.33 1.29
CA ILE A 100 -10.76 -8.26 1.56
C ILE A 100 -11.13 -7.49 2.84
N ILE A 101 -12.39 -7.17 3.06
CA ILE A 101 -12.90 -6.50 4.27
C ILE A 101 -14.13 -7.25 4.76
N PRO A 102 -13.98 -8.22 5.69
CA PRO A 102 -15.09 -9.07 6.12
C PRO A 102 -16.16 -8.31 6.90
N LYS A 103 -17.33 -8.95 7.05
CA LYS A 103 -18.44 -8.38 7.81
C LYS A 103 -18.09 -8.14 9.28
N GLU A 104 -17.27 -9.00 9.88
CA GLU A 104 -16.81 -8.83 11.27
C GLU A 104 -16.00 -7.54 11.46
N GLU A 105 -15.30 -7.10 10.40
CA GLU A 105 -14.57 -5.82 10.42
C GLU A 105 -15.55 -4.63 10.41
N MET A 106 -16.71 -4.76 9.76
CA MET A 106 -17.76 -3.73 9.77
C MET A 106 -18.36 -3.56 11.16
N SER A 107 -18.63 -4.68 11.85
CA SER A 107 -19.09 -4.65 13.24
C SER A 107 -18.03 -4.00 14.14
N HIS A 108 -16.74 -4.28 13.89
CA HIS A 108 -15.64 -3.64 14.61
C HIS A 108 -15.59 -2.12 14.38
N PHE A 109 -15.68 -1.66 13.13
CA PHE A 109 -15.69 -0.24 12.80
C PHE A 109 -16.90 0.48 13.41
N ALA A 110 -18.07 -0.15 13.41
CA ALA A 110 -19.26 0.39 14.08
C ALA A 110 -19.01 0.59 15.58
N GLU A 111 -18.40 -0.40 16.24
CA GLU A 111 -18.04 -0.30 17.65
C GLU A 111 -17.04 0.83 17.92
N MET A 112 -15.94 0.90 17.15
CA MET A 112 -14.91 1.93 17.33
C MET A 112 -15.45 3.34 17.06
N THR A 113 -16.32 3.48 16.06
CA THR A 113 -17.04 4.72 15.74
C THR A 113 -17.95 5.17 16.88
N LYS A 114 -18.76 4.25 17.43
CA LYS A 114 -19.63 4.53 18.60
C LYS A 114 -18.81 4.99 19.81
N ARG A 115 -17.69 4.30 20.08
CA ARG A 115 -16.77 4.66 21.18
C ARG A 115 -16.18 6.06 20.99
N TYR A 116 -15.71 6.38 19.78
CA TYR A 116 -15.15 7.71 19.52
C TYR A 116 -16.18 8.82 19.65
N ALA A 117 -17.40 8.62 19.13
CA ALA A 117 -18.49 9.58 19.30
C ALA A 117 -18.76 9.84 20.79
N LEU A 118 -18.79 8.78 21.60
CA LEU A 118 -18.99 8.89 23.05
C LEU A 118 -17.86 9.66 23.74
N GLN A 119 -16.61 9.46 23.34
CA GLN A 119 -15.45 10.24 23.82
C GLN A 119 -15.57 11.73 23.49
N LYS A 120 -16.31 12.09 22.43
CA LYS A 120 -16.63 13.48 22.06
C LYS A 120 -17.93 13.99 22.69
N GLY A 121 -18.56 13.23 23.57
CA GLY A 121 -19.80 13.59 24.24
C GLY A 121 -21.05 13.42 23.38
N VAL A 122 -20.97 12.64 22.30
CA VAL A 122 -22.08 12.38 21.38
C VAL A 122 -22.45 10.89 21.44
N THR A 123 -23.74 10.60 21.61
CA THR A 123 -24.23 9.22 21.48
C THR A 123 -24.66 9.00 20.05
N LEU A 124 -23.94 8.14 19.34
CA LEU A 124 -24.25 7.77 17.96
C LEU A 124 -24.79 6.33 17.94
N SER A 125 -25.83 6.09 17.13
CA SER A 125 -26.33 4.75 16.84
C SER A 125 -25.78 4.34 15.48
N VAL A 126 -24.88 3.35 15.46
CA VAL A 126 -24.25 2.81 14.24
C VAL A 126 -24.16 1.32 14.39
N GLU A 127 -24.65 0.60 13.39
CA GLU A 127 -24.52 -0.86 13.27
C GLU A 127 -23.67 -1.22 12.04
N GLU A 128 -23.40 -2.51 11.86
CA GLU A 128 -22.55 -3.00 10.77
C GLU A 128 -23.11 -2.65 9.38
N GLU A 129 -24.45 -2.70 9.21
CA GLU A 129 -25.10 -2.33 7.94
C GLU A 129 -24.89 -0.85 7.58
N ASP A 130 -24.80 0.04 8.56
CA ASP A 130 -24.52 1.47 8.32
C ASP A 130 -23.10 1.67 7.80
N ILE A 131 -22.15 0.88 8.32
CA ILE A 131 -20.76 0.88 7.86
C ILE A 131 -20.66 0.27 6.46
N GLU A 132 -21.37 -0.82 6.18
CA GLU A 132 -21.44 -1.42 4.84
C GLU A 132 -21.98 -0.42 3.81
N GLN A 133 -23.07 0.27 4.16
CA GLN A 133 -23.63 1.33 3.32
C GLN A 133 -22.60 2.45 3.12
N PHE A 134 -21.88 2.84 4.16
CA PHE A 134 -20.83 3.85 4.07
C PHE A 134 -19.68 3.47 3.13
N PHE A 135 -19.18 2.23 3.19
CA PHE A 135 -18.17 1.74 2.24
C PHE A 135 -18.72 1.61 0.82
N GLY A 136 -19.97 1.16 0.68
CA GLY A 136 -20.67 1.12 -0.60
C GLY A 136 -20.76 2.51 -1.22
N LEU A 137 -21.01 3.54 -0.41
CA LEU A 137 -21.02 4.94 -0.84
C LEU A 137 -19.61 5.42 -1.27
N LEU A 138 -18.55 5.05 -0.54
CA LEU A 138 -17.16 5.41 -0.88
C LEU A 138 -16.64 4.77 -2.18
N SER A 139 -17.26 3.69 -2.65
CA SER A 139 -16.83 2.97 -3.86
C SER A 139 -16.92 3.78 -5.17
N GLY A 140 -17.51 4.99 -5.14
CA GLY A 140 -17.50 5.93 -6.26
C GLY A 140 -18.55 5.66 -7.34
N TYR A 141 -19.37 4.61 -7.21
CA TYR A 141 -20.51 4.37 -8.09
C TYR A 141 -21.68 5.29 -7.75
N HIS A 142 -21.58 6.58 -8.05
CA HIS A 142 -22.65 7.55 -7.79
C HIS A 142 -23.23 8.16 -9.08
N SER A 143 -24.55 8.37 -9.05
CA SER A 143 -25.34 9.00 -10.10
C SER A 143 -25.63 10.49 -9.85
N VAL A 144 -25.10 11.04 -8.76
CA VAL A 144 -25.30 12.46 -8.37
C VAL A 144 -24.11 13.33 -8.75
N PRO A 145 -24.33 14.62 -9.10
CA PRO A 145 -23.31 15.50 -9.67
C PRO A 145 -22.38 16.15 -8.63
N SER A 146 -22.64 16.05 -7.32
CA SER A 146 -21.76 16.64 -6.30
C SER A 146 -21.61 15.79 -5.03
N GLU A 147 -20.40 15.83 -4.47
CA GLU A 147 -20.01 15.15 -3.23
C GLU A 147 -20.82 15.62 -2.01
N PHE A 148 -21.16 16.91 -1.94
CA PHE A 148 -21.95 17.45 -0.83
C PHE A 148 -23.38 16.89 -0.80
N MET A 149 -24.01 16.69 -1.98
CA MET A 149 -25.34 16.09 -2.05
C MET A 149 -25.33 14.63 -1.61
N PHE A 150 -24.22 13.95 -1.89
CA PHE A 150 -24.01 12.55 -1.56
C PHE A 150 -23.92 12.32 -0.05
N TRP A 151 -23.16 13.16 0.65
CA TRP A 151 -22.91 13.01 2.09
C TRP A 151 -24.01 13.56 3.00
N SER A 152 -25.04 14.20 2.44
CA SER A 152 -26.09 14.89 3.21
C SER A 152 -26.84 13.97 4.19
N THR A 153 -26.90 12.67 3.93
CA THR A 153 -27.56 11.66 4.78
C THR A 153 -26.63 10.92 5.75
N THR A 154 -25.30 11.04 5.59
CA THR A 154 -24.29 10.28 6.36
C THR A 154 -23.26 11.19 7.04
N THR A 155 -23.55 12.48 7.14
CA THR A 155 -22.64 13.51 7.69
C THR A 155 -22.09 13.19 9.09
N GLU A 156 -22.90 12.59 9.97
CA GLU A 156 -22.45 12.21 11.32
C GLU A 156 -21.45 11.06 11.27
N LEU A 157 -21.66 10.08 10.39
CA LEU A 157 -20.78 8.93 10.26
C LEU A 157 -19.41 9.35 9.74
N ILE A 158 -19.34 10.22 8.73
CA ILE A 158 -18.07 10.79 8.22
C ILE A 158 -17.28 11.47 9.34
N LYS A 159 -17.97 12.19 10.22
CA LYS A 159 -17.34 12.98 11.28
C LYS A 159 -16.76 12.12 12.40
N TYR A 160 -17.40 10.99 12.70
CA TYR A 160 -17.03 10.16 13.85
C TYR A 160 -16.44 8.80 13.48
N PHE A 161 -16.41 8.42 12.20
CA PHE A 161 -15.85 7.14 11.74
C PHE A 161 -14.45 6.92 12.32
N HIS A 162 -14.27 5.82 13.04
CA HIS A 162 -13.00 5.44 13.67
C HIS A 162 -12.75 3.95 13.49
N VAL A 163 -11.49 3.62 13.30
CA VAL A 163 -11.01 2.24 13.09
C VAL A 163 -10.39 1.66 14.35
N VAL A 164 -9.91 2.50 15.27
CA VAL A 164 -9.19 2.07 16.48
C VAL A 164 -9.66 2.87 17.70
N ASP A 165 -9.60 2.24 18.87
CA ASP A 165 -9.86 2.87 20.16
C ASP A 165 -8.68 3.79 20.56
N ASN A 166 -8.96 5.09 20.68
CA ASN A 166 -7.95 6.09 20.99
C ASN A 166 -7.25 5.90 22.35
N MET A 167 -7.82 5.08 23.25
CA MET A 167 -7.23 4.80 24.56
C MET A 167 -6.16 3.72 24.53
N ARG A 168 -5.89 3.10 23.38
CA ARG A 168 -4.98 1.94 23.25
C ARG A 168 -3.63 2.26 22.63
N PHE A 169 -3.35 3.52 22.28
CA PHE A 169 -2.13 3.88 21.58
C PHE A 169 -0.91 3.90 22.49
N GLN A 170 0.21 3.42 21.94
CA GLN A 170 1.54 3.69 22.47
C GLN A 170 2.07 4.98 21.84
N GLU A 171 2.75 5.81 22.64
CA GLU A 171 3.42 7.01 22.12
C GLU A 171 4.46 6.63 21.07
N GLY A 172 4.49 7.35 19.94
CA GLY A 172 5.52 7.25 18.92
C GLY A 172 5.07 6.64 17.59
N ASP A 173 3.96 5.88 17.53
CA ASP A 173 3.41 5.41 16.26
C ASP A 173 2.48 6.46 15.64
N LYS A 174 2.97 7.13 14.60
CA LYS A 174 2.24 8.18 13.86
C LYS A 174 1.06 7.63 13.05
N LEU A 175 1.04 6.34 12.72
CA LEU A 175 0.02 5.70 11.89
C LEU A 175 -0.94 4.82 12.69
N ALA A 176 -0.78 4.72 14.01
CA ALA A 176 -1.52 3.79 14.88
C ALA A 176 -3.04 3.77 14.70
N LYS A 177 -3.63 4.90 14.28
CA LYS A 177 -5.07 5.05 14.01
C LYS A 177 -5.57 4.25 12.81
N ILE A 178 -4.68 3.86 11.90
CA ILE A 178 -5.02 3.18 10.64
C ILE A 178 -4.18 1.93 10.39
N SER A 179 -3.01 1.77 11.05
CA SER A 179 -2.12 0.61 10.88
C SER A 179 -2.85 -0.74 10.96
N PRO A 180 -3.76 -1.00 11.94
CA PRO A 180 -4.44 -2.30 12.03
C PRO A 180 -5.26 -2.65 10.78
N MET A 181 -5.94 -1.66 10.18
CA MET A 181 -6.72 -1.87 8.97
C MET A 181 -5.80 -2.14 7.76
N TYR A 182 -4.71 -1.38 7.61
CA TYR A 182 -3.75 -1.60 6.52
C TYR A 182 -3.05 -2.96 6.62
N GLU A 183 -2.67 -3.39 7.82
CA GLU A 183 -2.08 -4.71 8.07
C GLU A 183 -3.07 -5.85 7.75
N ASN A 184 -4.32 -5.73 8.22
CA ASN A 184 -5.36 -6.72 7.95
C ASN A 184 -5.69 -6.81 6.46
N MET A 185 -5.83 -5.66 5.79
CA MET A 185 -6.07 -5.59 4.36
C MET A 185 -4.90 -6.18 3.57
N GLY A 186 -3.65 -5.86 3.94
CA GLY A 186 -2.46 -6.41 3.30
C GLY A 186 -2.39 -7.93 3.39
N LYS A 187 -2.68 -8.52 4.57
CA LYS A 187 -2.76 -9.98 4.75
C LYS A 187 -3.81 -10.61 3.85
N ARG A 188 -4.97 -9.97 3.69
CA ARG A 188 -6.08 -10.48 2.88
C ARG A 188 -5.81 -10.38 1.39
N LEU A 189 -5.14 -9.34 0.93
CA LEU A 189 -4.72 -9.21 -0.46
C LEU A 189 -3.73 -10.32 -0.87
N ARG A 190 -2.94 -10.83 0.08
CA ARG A 190 -1.98 -11.93 -0.15
C ARG A 190 -2.50 -13.31 0.25
N GLN A 191 -3.77 -13.44 0.66
CA GLN A 191 -4.27 -14.68 1.28
C GLN A 191 -4.25 -15.91 0.36
N TRP A 192 -4.23 -15.71 -0.95
CA TRP A 192 -4.19 -16.80 -1.93
C TRP A 192 -2.77 -17.25 -2.29
N GLY A 193 -1.73 -16.56 -1.80
CA GLY A 193 -0.34 -16.94 -2.04
C GLY A 193 0.10 -16.90 -3.51
N ILE A 194 -0.65 -16.21 -4.37
CA ILE A 194 -0.35 -16.07 -5.79
C ILE A 194 0.14 -14.65 -6.02
N LEU A 195 1.34 -14.55 -6.57
CA LEU A 195 1.88 -13.32 -7.13
C LEU A 195 1.87 -13.41 -8.66
N ASP A 196 1.65 -12.27 -9.30
CA ASP A 196 1.88 -12.11 -10.73
C ASP A 196 3.39 -12.21 -11.02
N GLU A 197 3.75 -12.73 -12.18
CA GLU A 197 5.15 -12.81 -12.64
C GLU A 197 5.72 -11.41 -12.84
N ALA A 198 4.88 -10.47 -13.29
CA ALA A 198 5.23 -9.07 -13.46
C ALA A 198 4.67 -8.22 -12.32
N LEU A 199 5.57 -7.70 -11.48
CA LEU A 199 5.25 -6.80 -10.37
C LEU A 199 5.75 -5.39 -10.67
N SER A 200 4.96 -4.40 -10.27
CA SER A 200 5.35 -2.98 -10.26
C SER A 200 5.38 -2.47 -8.82
N ILE A 201 6.46 -1.79 -8.45
CA ILE A 201 6.57 -1.08 -7.17
C ILE A 201 6.69 0.39 -7.47
N ASP A 202 5.71 1.17 -7.03
CA ASP A 202 5.70 2.62 -7.25
C ASP A 202 4.99 3.34 -6.09
N VAL A 203 5.06 4.67 -6.11
CA VAL A 203 4.44 5.57 -5.16
C VAL A 203 3.08 6.02 -5.66
N CYS A 204 2.05 5.79 -4.86
CA CYS A 204 0.77 6.46 -4.95
C CYS A 204 0.70 7.64 -3.98
N MET A 205 0.18 8.78 -4.44
CA MET A 205 -0.07 9.96 -3.62
C MET A 205 -1.56 10.07 -3.27
N VAL A 206 -1.88 10.03 -1.98
CA VAL A 206 -3.25 10.25 -1.49
C VAL A 206 -3.38 11.72 -1.07
N PRO A 207 -4.22 12.53 -1.76
CA PRO A 207 -4.28 13.97 -1.55
C PRO A 207 -4.80 14.30 -0.15
N TYR A 208 -4.06 15.12 0.59
CA TYR A 208 -4.48 15.58 1.91
C TYR A 208 -3.81 16.92 2.23
N HIS A 209 -4.61 17.91 2.62
CA HIS A 209 -4.18 19.29 2.88
C HIS A 209 -4.35 19.71 4.35
N GLY A 210 -4.64 18.75 5.24
CA GLY A 210 -4.73 19.03 6.68
C GLY A 210 -3.34 19.10 7.34
N HIS A 211 -3.32 19.22 8.67
CA HIS A 211 -2.07 19.19 9.44
C HIS A 211 -1.84 17.78 9.99
N HIS A 212 -0.92 17.04 9.38
CA HIS A 212 -0.48 15.73 9.85
C HIS A 212 1.01 15.54 9.55
N SER A 213 1.77 15.00 10.50
CA SER A 213 3.24 14.89 10.43
C SER A 213 3.77 13.87 9.42
N CYS A 214 2.89 13.07 8.82
CA CYS A 214 3.22 12.13 7.74
C CYS A 214 2.89 12.67 6.33
N ILE A 215 2.44 13.92 6.22
CA ILE A 215 2.20 14.53 4.90
C ILE A 215 3.55 14.80 4.26
N THR A 216 3.63 14.50 2.98
CA THR A 216 4.80 14.76 2.16
C THR A 216 4.47 15.72 1.04
N PHE A 217 5.43 16.57 0.72
CA PHE A 217 5.41 17.38 -0.49
C PHE A 217 6.30 16.72 -1.56
N ILE A 218 5.76 16.49 -2.75
CA ILE A 218 6.53 16.00 -3.90
C ILE A 218 6.35 16.96 -5.07
N LYS A 219 7.41 17.71 -5.38
CA LYS A 219 7.45 18.62 -6.52
C LYS A 219 7.32 17.84 -7.83
N GLY A 220 6.57 18.37 -8.79
CA GLY A 220 6.42 17.76 -10.12
C GLY A 220 5.35 16.68 -10.24
N LYS A 221 4.79 16.15 -9.14
CA LYS A 221 3.63 15.24 -9.20
C LYS A 221 2.32 16.04 -9.34
N PRO A 222 1.28 15.48 -10.01
CA PRO A 222 -0.03 16.12 -10.09
C PRO A 222 -0.63 16.41 -8.71
N ILE A 223 -0.46 15.49 -7.76
CA ILE A 223 -0.81 15.66 -6.36
C ILE A 223 0.47 15.95 -5.59
N ARG A 224 0.66 17.22 -5.25
CA ARG A 224 1.90 17.69 -4.62
C ARG A 224 1.93 17.49 -3.11
N PHE A 225 0.78 17.55 -2.43
CA PHE A 225 0.67 17.40 -0.98
C PHE A 225 -0.23 16.22 -0.63
N GLY A 226 0.27 15.31 0.19
CA GLY A 226 -0.52 14.16 0.61
C GLY A 226 0.27 13.09 1.34
N PHE A 227 -0.42 11.99 1.65
CA PHE A 227 0.24 10.79 2.13
C PHE A 227 0.93 10.09 0.96
N LYS A 228 2.23 9.88 1.10
CA LYS A 228 3.02 9.03 0.22
C LYS A 228 2.77 7.57 0.61
N VAL A 229 2.29 6.76 -0.33
CA VAL A 229 2.02 5.34 -0.13
C VAL A 229 2.79 4.54 -1.16
N TRP A 230 3.70 3.67 -0.71
CA TRP A 230 4.33 2.69 -1.58
C TRP A 230 3.36 1.55 -1.85
N MET A 231 3.24 1.16 -3.11
CA MET A 231 2.31 0.14 -3.59
C MET A 231 3.10 -0.90 -4.38
N MET A 232 2.89 -2.18 -4.07
CA MET A 232 3.32 -3.28 -4.93
C MET A 232 2.09 -3.85 -5.62
N THR A 233 2.06 -3.84 -6.95
CA THR A 233 0.90 -4.25 -7.75
C THR A 233 1.26 -5.24 -8.85
N SER A 234 0.32 -6.07 -9.26
CA SER A 234 0.40 -6.87 -10.48
C SER A 234 0.39 -6.02 -11.75
N SER A 235 0.68 -6.64 -12.89
CA SER A 235 0.51 -6.03 -14.22
C SER A 235 -0.94 -5.61 -14.51
N SER A 236 -1.92 -6.30 -13.91
CA SER A 236 -3.35 -5.99 -13.98
C SER A 236 -3.82 -4.92 -12.99
N GLY A 237 -2.91 -4.40 -12.15
CA GLY A 237 -3.21 -3.36 -11.14
C GLY A 237 -3.74 -3.90 -9.81
N TYR A 238 -3.67 -5.21 -9.57
CA TYR A 238 -4.05 -5.81 -8.28
C TYR A 238 -3.00 -5.49 -7.22
N PRO A 239 -3.37 -4.87 -6.07
CA PRO A 239 -2.41 -4.53 -5.04
C PRO A 239 -2.10 -5.72 -4.13
N TYR A 240 -0.81 -6.02 -3.95
CA TYR A 240 -0.33 -7.06 -3.03
C TYR A 240 0.14 -6.49 -1.70
N ALA A 241 0.76 -5.30 -1.71
CA ALA A 241 1.26 -4.67 -0.50
C ALA A 241 1.17 -3.14 -0.61
N MET A 242 0.95 -2.51 0.54
CA MET A 242 0.84 -1.07 0.67
C MET A 242 1.56 -0.64 1.94
N GLN A 243 2.36 0.42 1.85
CA GLN A 243 3.07 0.96 3.00
C GLN A 243 3.04 2.48 2.97
N ILE A 244 2.45 3.07 4.00
CA ILE A 244 2.39 4.52 4.15
C ILE A 244 3.74 5.01 4.70
N TYR A 245 4.30 6.03 4.05
CA TYR A 245 5.49 6.70 4.53
C TYR A 245 5.16 7.57 5.76
N ALA A 246 5.89 7.37 6.86
CA ALA A 246 5.69 8.08 8.14
C ALA A 246 6.88 8.95 8.57
N GLY A 247 7.76 9.30 7.62
CA GLY A 247 9.04 9.96 7.87
C GLY A 247 10.20 8.96 8.02
N VAL A 248 11.36 9.45 8.47
CA VAL A 248 12.57 8.65 8.62
C VAL A 248 12.40 7.62 9.73
N ALA A 249 12.47 6.34 9.38
CA ALA A 249 12.48 5.27 10.36
C ALA A 249 13.82 5.27 11.11
N LYS A 250 13.79 5.23 12.45
CA LYS A 250 14.97 4.76 13.19
C LYS A 250 15.11 3.29 12.85
N VAL A 251 16.07 2.92 12.00
CA VAL A 251 16.38 1.55 11.54
C VAL A 251 15.80 0.50 12.49
N VAL A 252 14.60 0.03 12.16
CA VAL A 252 14.01 -1.19 12.70
C VAL A 252 14.13 -2.19 11.56
N ASP A 253 14.39 -3.46 11.86
CA ASP A 253 14.33 -4.57 10.89
C ASP A 253 12.89 -4.67 10.32
N ILE A 254 12.53 -3.75 9.43
CA ILE A 254 11.30 -3.79 8.65
C ILE A 254 11.70 -4.46 7.35
N ASP A 255 11.09 -5.62 7.10
CA ASP A 255 11.23 -6.31 5.83
C ASP A 255 10.90 -5.34 4.68
N PRO A 256 11.82 -5.14 3.70
CA PRO A 256 11.55 -4.27 2.57
C PRO A 256 10.30 -4.73 1.82
N LEU A 257 9.61 -3.81 1.14
CA LEU A 257 8.34 -4.10 0.47
C LEU A 257 8.43 -5.31 -0.49
N GLY A 258 9.58 -5.49 -1.16
CA GLY A 258 9.86 -6.65 -2.00
C GLY A 258 9.96 -7.98 -1.25
N SER A 259 10.46 -8.00 0.00
CA SER A 259 10.50 -9.24 0.80
C SER A 259 9.15 -9.57 1.45
N MET A 260 8.25 -8.60 1.62
CA MET A 260 6.87 -8.85 2.08
C MET A 260 6.01 -9.64 1.08
N GLY A 261 6.35 -9.61 -0.22
CA GLY A 261 5.78 -10.53 -1.22
C GLY A 261 6.33 -11.96 -1.10
N LEU A 262 7.58 -12.08 -0.64
CA LEU A 262 8.33 -13.33 -0.55
C LEU A 262 8.25 -14.00 0.83
N SER A 263 7.51 -13.42 1.79
CA SER A 263 7.38 -14.01 3.13
C SER A 263 6.72 -15.37 2.97
N LYS A 264 7.54 -16.42 3.07
CA LYS A 264 7.12 -17.82 3.03
C LYS A 264 5.87 -17.96 3.87
N GLY A 265 4.74 -18.21 3.21
CA GLY A 265 3.58 -18.78 3.88
C GLY A 265 4.12 -19.94 4.70
N SER A 266 3.86 -19.91 6.01
CA SER A 266 4.15 -21.05 6.87
C SER A 266 3.32 -22.22 6.35
N ILE A 267 3.86 -22.97 5.39
CA ILE A 267 3.42 -24.31 5.07
C ILE A 267 3.83 -25.10 6.31
N LYS A 268 2.93 -25.16 7.29
CA LYS A 268 3.01 -26.17 8.32
C LYS A 268 2.91 -27.51 7.59
N ALA A 269 3.98 -28.29 7.71
CA ALA A 269 4.00 -29.70 7.37
C ALA A 269 2.85 -30.46 8.06
#